data_AF-A0A9P1HY36-F1
#
_entry.id   AF-A0A9P1HY36-F1
#
_cell.length_a   1.000
_cell.length_b   1.000
_cell.length_c   1.000
_cell.angle_alpha   90.00
_cell.angle_beta   90.00
_cell.angle_gamma   90.00
#
_symmetry.space_group_name_H-M   'P 1'
#
loop_
_entity.id
_entity.type
_entity.pdbx_description
1 polymer ?
#
loop_
_entity_poly.entity_id
_entity_poly.type
_entity_poly.pdbx_seq_one_letter_code
_entity_poly.pdbx_strand_id
1 'polypeptide(L)'
;MEQVVQFILVLLKTLYFCIEASIKALLPIGILPRKDVRGQTVLITGSGSGIGRLMAVEFAKLGCVLVLWDINEKGNKETKDLIDSTGVKVCPLTFLNKLISFKCPNTT
;
A
#
# COMPACT_ATOMS: atom_id res chain seq x y z
N MET A 1 -38.44 15.78 -20.13
CA MET A 1 -37.50 15.17 -21.09
C MET A 1 -36.12 14.99 -20.46
N GLU A 2 -35.49 16.03 -19.91
CA GLU A 2 -34.13 15.95 -19.34
C GLU A 2 -33.94 14.95 -18.20
N GLN A 3 -34.89 14.86 -17.26
CA GLN A 3 -34.82 13.88 -16.16
C GLN A 3 -34.78 12.43 -16.66
N VAL A 4 -35.57 12.13 -17.70
CA VAL A 4 -35.63 10.80 -18.32
C VAL A 4 -34.32 10.48 -19.02
N VAL A 5 -33.72 11.46 -19.71
CA VAL A 5 -32.42 11.30 -20.38
C VAL A 5 -31.31 11.05 -19.37
N GLN A 6 -31.25 11.80 -18.26
CA GLN A 6 -30.25 11.59 -17.21
C GLN A 6 -30.40 10.20 -16.56
N PHE A 7 -31.64 9.77 -16.30
CA PHE A 7 -31.90 8.44 -15.78
C PHE A 7 -31.40 7.33 -16.71
N ILE A 8 -31.68 7.45 -18.02
CA ILE A 8 -31.19 6.52 -19.04
C ILE A 8 -29.66 6.52 -19.09
N LEU A 9 -29.01 7.68 -19.05
CA LEU A 9 -27.54 7.77 -19.05
C LEU A 9 -26.90 7.13 -17.81
N VAL A 10 -27.48 7.34 -16.62
CA VAL A 10 -27.02 6.70 -15.39
C VAL A 10 -27.21 5.19 -15.46
N LEU A 11 -28.34 4.71 -15.98
CA LEU A 11 -28.62 3.28 -16.14
C LEU A 11 -27.62 2.62 -17.09
N LEU A 12 -27.35 3.26 -18.24
CA LEU A 12 -26.35 2.78 -19.21
C LEU A 12 -24.94 2.77 -18.64
N LYS A 13 -24.51 3.83 -17.94
CA LYS A 13 -23.21 3.86 -17.24
C LYS A 13 -23.11 2.75 -16.20
N THR A 14 -24.17 2.52 -15.43
CA THR A 14 -24.20 1.48 -14.40
C THR A 14 -24.03 0.10 -15.03
N LEU A 15 -24.76 -0.19 -16.11
CA LEU A 15 -24.62 -1.44 -16.85
C LEU A 15 -23.20 -1.60 -17.42
N TYR A 16 -22.62 -0.54 -17.99
CA TYR A 16 -21.25 -0.53 -18.49
C TYR A 16 -20.23 -0.88 -17.39
N PHE A 17 -20.30 -0.21 -16.24
CA PHE A 17 -19.40 -0.50 -15.12
C PHE A 17 -19.59 -1.91 -14.55
N CYS A 18 -20.83 -2.44 -14.52
CA CYS A 18 -21.09 -3.81 -14.11
C CYS A 18 -20.44 -4.83 -15.05
N ILE A 19 -20.48 -4.60 -16.37
CA ILE A 19 -19.85 -5.48 -17.35
C ILE A 19 -18.33 -5.43 -17.21
N GLU A 20 -17.74 -4.22 -17.12
CA GLU A 20 -16.29 -4.06 -16.93
C GLU A 20 -15.82 -4.75 -15.64
N ALA A 21 -16.56 -4.59 -14.54
CA ALA A 21 -16.27 -5.24 -13.26
C ALA A 21 -16.39 -6.76 -13.37
N SER A 22 -17.41 -7.27 -14.06
CA SER A 22 -17.62 -8.70 -14.27
C SER A 22 -16.51 -9.33 -15.12
N ILE A 23 -16.05 -8.62 -16.17
CA ILE A 23 -14.91 -9.05 -17.00
C ILE A 23 -13.64 -9.10 -16.14
N LYS A 24 -13.35 -8.05 -15.36
CA LYS A 24 -12.16 -8.04 -14.47
C LYS A 24 -12.25 -9.08 -13.35
N ALA A 25 -13.45 -9.40 -12.86
CA ALA A 25 -13.67 -10.40 -11.82
C ALA A 25 -13.59 -11.84 -12.36
N LEU A 26 -13.99 -12.07 -13.61
CA LEU A 26 -13.94 -13.39 -14.25
C LEU A 26 -12.56 -13.70 -14.85
N LEU A 27 -11.79 -12.67 -15.25
CA LEU A 27 -10.42 -12.86 -15.69
C LEU A 27 -9.53 -13.36 -14.53
N PRO A 28 -8.66 -14.36 -14.77
CA PRO A 28 -7.78 -14.88 -13.73
C PRO A 28 -6.85 -13.79 -13.21
N ILE A 29 -6.68 -13.78 -11.88
CA ILE A 29 -5.92 -12.80 -11.07
C ILE A 29 -4.48 -12.57 -11.57
N GLY A 30 -3.94 -13.44 -12.42
CA GLY A 30 -2.60 -13.34 -12.99
C GLY A 30 -2.43 -12.43 -14.22
N ILE A 31 -3.51 -11.96 -14.88
CA ILE A 31 -3.40 -11.16 -16.12
C ILE A 31 -3.37 -9.66 -15.85
N LEU A 32 -4.00 -9.22 -14.75
CA LEU A 32 -4.07 -7.79 -14.42
C LEU A 32 -2.70 -7.29 -13.94
N PRO A 33 -2.18 -6.18 -14.51
CA PRO A 33 -0.91 -5.62 -14.05
C PRO A 33 -1.04 -5.22 -12.58
N ARG A 34 -0.09 -5.67 -11.76
CA ARG A 34 0.00 -5.22 -10.37
C ARG A 34 0.34 -3.74 -10.34
N LYS A 35 -0.23 -3.03 -9.37
CA LYS A 35 0.12 -1.63 -9.13
C LYS A 35 1.64 -1.53 -8.90
N ASP A 36 2.31 -0.71 -9.69
CA ASP A 36 3.70 -0.36 -9.43
C ASP A 36 3.75 0.50 -8.17
N VAL A 37 4.61 0.10 -7.23
CA VAL A 37 4.78 0.72 -5.91
C VAL A 37 6.20 1.22 -5.69
N ARG A 38 7.09 1.10 -6.68
CA ARG A 38 8.46 1.61 -6.60
C ARG A 38 8.46 3.10 -6.24
N GLY A 39 9.31 3.47 -5.27
CA GLY A 39 9.42 4.84 -4.77
C GLY A 39 8.25 5.29 -3.88
N GLN A 40 7.10 4.60 -3.85
CA GLN A 40 5.98 5.03 -3.02
C GLN A 40 6.26 4.78 -1.53
N THR A 41 5.67 5.63 -0.68
CA THR A 41 5.73 5.49 0.78
C THR A 41 4.67 4.52 1.28
N VAL A 42 5.09 3.49 2.02
CA VAL A 42 4.22 2.46 2.60
C VAL A 42 4.36 2.46 4.13
N LEU A 43 3.24 2.67 4.82
CA LEU A 43 3.13 2.53 6.27
C LEU A 43 2.68 1.12 6.63
N ILE A 44 3.44 0.44 7.49
CA ILE A 44 3.15 -0.92 7.91
C ILE A 44 2.93 -0.93 9.42
N THR A 45 1.69 -1.17 9.84
CA THR A 45 1.34 -1.41 11.24
C THR A 45 1.62 -2.87 11.61
N GLY A 46 2.06 -3.12 12.84
CA GLY A 46 2.46 -4.47 13.26
C GLY A 46 3.74 -4.97 12.57
N SER A 47 4.59 -4.05 12.12
CA SER A 47 5.80 -4.37 11.34
C SER A 47 6.87 -5.13 12.12
N GLY A 48 6.78 -5.20 13.45
CA GLY A 48 7.76 -5.84 14.31
C GLY A 48 7.67 -7.36 14.34
N SER A 49 6.69 -8.00 13.70
CA SER A 49 6.57 -9.47 13.68
C SER A 49 5.64 -10.00 12.58
N GLY A 50 5.59 -11.32 12.43
CA GLY A 50 4.58 -12.02 11.62
C GLY A 50 4.43 -11.48 10.20
N ILE A 51 3.18 -11.27 9.79
CA ILE A 51 2.83 -10.80 8.44
C ILE A 51 3.36 -9.37 8.20
N GLY A 52 3.31 -8.49 9.21
CA GLY A 52 3.81 -7.12 9.07
C GLY A 52 5.30 -7.09 8.72
N ARG A 53 6.11 -7.93 9.37
CA ARG A 53 7.53 -8.07 9.06
C ARG A 53 7.76 -8.59 7.64
N LEU A 54 7.02 -9.62 7.23
CA LEU A 54 7.13 -10.17 5.87
C LEU A 54 6.73 -9.15 4.81
N MET A 55 5.66 -8.39 5.04
CA MET A 55 5.26 -7.30 4.15
C MET A 55 6.34 -6.23 4.05
N ALA A 56 6.98 -5.86 5.17
CA ALA A 56 8.08 -4.89 5.15
C ALA A 56 9.24 -5.36 4.27
N VAL A 57 9.62 -6.63 4.38
CA VAL A 57 10.67 -7.22 3.54
C VAL A 57 10.29 -7.21 2.07
N GLU A 58 9.06 -7.59 1.72
CA GLU A 58 8.63 -7.63 0.31
C GLU A 58 8.49 -6.23 -0.31
N PHE A 59 7.90 -5.27 0.41
CA PHE A 59 7.84 -3.89 -0.09
C PHE A 59 9.23 -3.24 -0.17
N ALA A 60 10.16 -3.62 0.70
CA ALA A 60 11.55 -3.18 0.61
C ALA A 60 12.22 -3.69 -0.68
N LYS A 61 12.00 -4.95 -1.05
CA LYS A 61 12.49 -5.51 -2.34
C LYS A 61 11.87 -4.81 -3.54
N LEU A 62 10.63 -4.34 -3.42
CA LEU A 62 9.94 -3.56 -4.44
C LEU A 62 10.40 -2.09 -4.50
N GLY A 63 11.43 -1.68 -3.73
CA GLY A 63 11.97 -0.32 -3.80
C GLY A 63 11.04 0.74 -3.19
N CYS A 64 10.14 0.35 -2.28
CA CYS A 64 9.28 1.29 -1.57
C CYS A 64 10.03 1.99 -0.45
N VAL A 65 9.56 3.18 -0.09
CA VAL A 65 10.00 3.87 1.12
C VAL A 65 9.12 3.41 2.28
N LEU A 66 9.72 2.90 3.36
CA LEU A 66 8.96 2.22 4.40
C LEU A 66 8.88 3.01 5.69
N VAL A 67 7.67 3.05 6.26
CA VAL A 67 7.41 3.54 7.61
C VAL A 67 6.97 2.35 8.45
N LEU A 68 7.85 1.89 9.34
CA LEU A 68 7.59 0.71 10.15
C LEU A 68 6.97 1.13 11.48
N TRP A 69 5.71 0.78 11.69
CA TRP A 69 4.97 1.09 12.89
C TRP A 69 4.72 -0.17 13.72
N ASP A 70 5.23 -0.19 14.95
CA ASP A 70 4.94 -1.24 15.92
C ASP A 70 5.08 -0.72 17.36
N ILE A 71 4.35 -1.34 18.29
CA ILE A 71 4.50 -1.09 19.72
C ILE A 71 5.74 -1.80 20.29
N ASN A 72 6.12 -2.94 19.72
CA ASN A 72 7.31 -3.68 20.07
C ASN A 72 8.55 -3.08 19.38
N GLU A 73 9.26 -2.21 20.09
CA GLU A 73 10.46 -1.54 19.60
C GLU A 73 11.55 -2.51 19.14
N LYS A 74 11.78 -3.59 19.91
CA LYS A 74 12.80 -4.59 19.59
C LYS A 74 12.46 -5.28 18.27
N GLY A 75 11.22 -5.76 18.13
CA GLY A 75 10.76 -6.40 16.91
C GLY A 75 10.83 -5.45 15.71
N ASN A 76 10.46 -4.18 15.90
CA ASN A 76 10.50 -3.17 14.84
C ASN A 76 11.95 -2.87 14.38
N LYS A 77 12.89 -2.81 15.33
CA LYS A 77 14.31 -2.64 15.04
C LYS A 77 14.88 -3.84 14.28
N GLU A 78 14.58 -5.06 14.70
CA GLU A 78 14.99 -6.26 13.97
C GLU A 78 14.43 -6.28 12.54
N THR A 79 13.16 -5.88 12.36
CA THR A 79 12.58 -5.76 11.01
C THR A 79 13.33 -4.74 10.18
N LYS A 80 13.67 -3.57 10.74
CA LYS A 80 14.51 -2.58 10.07
C LYS A 80 15.86 -3.17 9.67
N ASP A 81 16.56 -3.82 10.59
CA ASP A 81 17.90 -4.37 10.34
C ASP A 81 17.87 -5.42 9.21
N LEU A 82 16.78 -6.19 9.09
CA LEU A 82 16.58 -7.14 7.98
C LEU A 82 16.48 -6.44 6.61
N ILE A 83 15.81 -5.29 6.55
CA ILE A 83 15.57 -4.56 5.31
C ILE A 83 16.64 -3.50 5.00
N ASP A 84 17.50 -3.14 5.95
CA ASP A 84 18.59 -2.18 5.71
C ASP A 84 19.52 -2.65 4.56
N SER A 85 19.62 -3.97 4.34
CA SER A 85 20.37 -4.57 3.23
C SER A 85 19.82 -4.28 1.83
N THR A 86 18.54 -3.91 1.68
CA THR A 86 17.95 -3.60 0.36
C THR A 86 18.23 -2.17 -0.10
N GLY A 87 18.83 -1.33 0.75
CA GLY A 87 19.22 0.05 0.40
C GLY A 87 18.05 1.02 0.26
N VAL A 88 16.83 0.61 0.64
CA VAL A 88 15.66 1.49 0.63
C VAL A 88 15.61 2.38 1.87
N LYS A 89 14.89 3.50 1.77
CA LYS A 89 14.73 4.41 2.91
C LYS A 89 13.70 3.85 3.89
N VAL A 90 14.10 3.69 5.15
CA VAL A 90 13.27 3.11 6.22
C VAL A 90 13.21 4.03 7.43
N CYS A 91 11.98 4.33 7.87
CA CYS A 91 11.71 5.10 9.09
C CYS A 91 10.96 4.24 10.11
N PRO A 92 11.64 3.70 11.15
CA PRO A 92 10.97 3.02 12.25
C PRO A 92 10.32 4.05 13.19
N LEU A 93 9.03 3.87 13.45
CA LEU A 93 8.23 4.65 14.40
C LEU A 93 7.74 3.72 15.51
N THR A 94 7.96 4.15 16.75
CA THR A 94 7.44 3.50 17.96
C THR A 94 6.63 4.53 18.75
N PHE A 95 5.59 4.04 19.41
CA PHE A 95 4.45 4.74 20.02
C PHE A 95 4.77 6.02 20.82
N LEU A 96 6.00 6.22 21.32
CA LEU A 96 6.30 7.29 22.28
C LEU A 96 7.09 8.51 21.77
N ASN A 97 7.84 8.47 20.65
CA ASN A 97 8.88 9.50 20.43
C ASN A 97 9.00 10.15 19.03
N LYS A 98 8.21 9.78 18.01
CA LYS A 98 8.43 10.32 16.64
C LYS A 98 7.21 10.73 15.83
N LEU A 99 5.99 10.59 16.34
CA LEU A 99 4.76 10.99 15.63
C LEU A 99 4.75 12.46 15.21
N ILE A 100 5.29 13.34 16.05
CA ILE A 100 5.20 14.80 15.89
C ILE A 100 6.28 15.34 14.94
N SER A 101 7.31 14.54 14.62
CA SER A 101 8.45 14.95 13.79
C SER A 101 8.64 14.10 12.54
N PHE A 102 7.69 13.21 12.22
CA PHE A 102 7.74 12.46 10.97
C PHE A 102 7.51 13.39 9.79
N LYS A 103 8.60 13.87 9.19
CA LYS A 103 8.59 14.45 7.86
C LYS A 103 8.51 13.27 6.88
N CYS A 104 7.43 13.22 6.10
CA CYS A 104 7.31 12.23 5.02
C CYS A 104 8.61 12.28 4.21
N PRO A 105 9.34 11.17 4.08
CA PRO A 105 10.54 11.14 3.26
C PRO A 105 10.13 11.57 1.84
N ASN A 106 10.68 12.71 1.38
CA ASN A 106 10.36 13.25 0.06
C ASN A 106 10.52 12.14 -0.99
N THR A 107 9.41 11.75 -1.59
CA THR A 107 9.36 11.05 -2.88
C THR A 107 9.88 12.03 -3.92
N THR A 108 11.12 11.84 -4.38
CA THR A 108 11.57 12.42 -5.65
C THR A 108 10.73 11.92 -6.80
#